data_AF-A0A965CHP2-F1
#
_entry.id   AF-A0A965CHP2-F1
#
_cell.length_a   1.000
_cell.length_b   1.000
_cell.length_c   1.000
_cell.angle_alpha   90.00
_cell.angle_beta   90.00
_cell.angle_gamma   90.00
#
_symmetry.space_group_name_H-M   'P 1'
#
loop_
_entity.id
_entity.type
_entity.pdbx_description
1 polymer ?
#
loop_
_entity_poly.entity_id
_entity_poly.type
_entity_poly.pdbx_seq_one_letter_code
_entity_poly.pdbx_strand_id
1 'polypeptide(L)'
;MGSFHVSAVVHAIATATRYRTGVVDIDRIRQDVVPLVRTIRPGSLFDDPSLSAVRHDIVGVMRAIPMPDVDTVLSELANSNHIDPVEYLFNNTVLLTANGVSRAVEVRPMFTNRNLTTEWFDQFLTPNQYNNLVKHIAAKTRHSRDESEVREFVHDYVTNTSGRDGLRDRIIAGDDPSPACIRAWVWKQALSTFRNEGTDAQTRTVKGSKTERDLREGTPVEVSCAVDGPTTVVYALEGGSDNDPGMFATSSASHGHALLDVVDAAPSHEDVLAHQRALDQGMARLDAAVRAYKPGAADRYSRVLGHLARGLSPSEVAQAEDVSPARAATLIAEVRTAGRIRASRDRVRGDIIRYLETEPMSTLADLADDLSVDDACIRDAVTELVTEGVISWRRGGSLHVTRDTLDIRGM
;
A
#
# COMPACT_ATOMS: atom_id res chain seq x y z
N MET A 1 48.92 19.39 -17.70
CA MET A 1 48.66 19.50 -16.25
C MET A 1 47.41 18.75 -15.77
N GLY A 2 46.75 17.90 -16.59
CA GLY A 2 45.54 17.15 -16.17
C GLY A 2 45.78 15.75 -15.55
N SER A 3 46.98 15.16 -15.66
CA SER A 3 47.21 13.78 -15.20
C SER A 3 47.43 13.63 -13.69
N PHE A 4 47.80 14.71 -12.99
CA PHE A 4 48.06 14.67 -11.54
C PHE A 4 46.78 14.48 -10.72
N HIS A 5 45.66 15.09 -11.15
CA HIS A 5 44.39 14.99 -10.43
C HIS A 5 43.74 13.62 -10.56
N VAL A 6 43.85 12.97 -11.73
CA VAL A 6 43.32 11.62 -11.93
C VAL A 6 44.08 10.60 -11.08
N SER A 7 45.41 10.72 -10.97
CA SER A 7 46.23 9.83 -10.13
C SER A 7 45.87 9.95 -8.64
N ALA A 8 45.66 11.18 -8.15
CA ALA A 8 45.26 11.45 -6.78
C ALA A 8 43.87 10.87 -6.44
N VAL A 9 42.91 11.01 -7.36
CA VAL A 9 41.55 10.48 -7.22
C VAL A 9 41.52 8.95 -7.28
N VAL A 10 42.27 8.34 -8.21
CA VAL A 10 42.42 6.88 -8.28
C VAL A 10 43.11 6.32 -7.03
N HIS A 11 44.09 7.03 -6.46
CA HIS A 11 44.73 6.63 -5.20
C HIS A 11 43.77 6.73 -4.02
N ALA A 12 42.95 7.78 -3.93
CA ALA A 12 41.95 7.94 -2.88
C ALA A 12 40.87 6.85 -2.94
N ILE A 13 40.40 6.50 -4.15
CA ILE A 13 39.45 5.40 -4.36
C ILE A 13 40.11 4.07 -3.99
N ALA A 14 41.31 3.76 -4.49
CA ALA A 14 42.01 2.52 -4.15
C ALA A 14 42.27 2.37 -2.64
N THR A 15 42.52 3.48 -1.94
CA THR A 15 42.70 3.51 -0.49
C THR A 15 41.38 3.24 0.23
N ALA A 16 40.29 3.90 -0.17
CA ALA A 16 38.96 3.66 0.39
C ALA A 16 38.43 2.23 0.12
N THR A 17 38.67 1.68 -1.06
CA THR A 17 38.25 0.31 -1.41
C THR A 17 39.01 -0.75 -0.62
N ARG A 18 40.29 -0.51 -0.27
CA ARG A 18 41.06 -1.40 0.63
C ARG A 18 40.50 -1.46 2.06
N TYR A 19 39.87 -0.39 2.53
CA TYR A 19 39.19 -0.38 3.84
C TYR A 19 37.84 -1.10 3.82
N ARG A 20 37.27 -1.38 2.64
CA ARG A 20 36.00 -2.12 2.51
C ARG A 20 36.13 -3.62 2.83
N THR A 21 37.36 -4.15 2.86
CA THR A 21 37.64 -5.59 3.08
C THR A 21 38.17 -5.93 4.48
N GLY A 22 38.17 -4.99 5.43
CA GLY A 22 38.61 -5.21 6.81
C GLY A 22 38.14 -4.10 7.77
N VAL A 23 38.32 -4.29 9.08
CA VAL A 23 37.86 -3.35 10.15
C VAL A 23 38.30 -1.92 9.84
N VAL A 24 37.32 -1.02 9.72
CA VAL A 24 37.49 0.35 9.25
C VAL A 24 38.10 1.21 10.36
N ASP A 25 39.33 1.68 10.15
CA ASP A 25 40.01 2.66 11.02
C ASP A 25 39.67 4.09 10.55
N ILE A 26 38.69 4.69 11.23
CA ILE A 26 38.06 5.97 10.86
C ILE A 26 39.04 7.14 10.98
N ASP A 27 39.95 7.10 11.95
CA ASP A 27 40.91 8.19 12.18
C ASP A 27 41.92 8.29 11.03
N ARG A 28 42.27 7.14 10.44
CA ARG A 28 43.18 7.08 9.30
C ARG A 28 42.53 7.56 8.00
N ILE A 29 41.25 7.24 7.77
CA ILE A 29 40.49 7.80 6.64
C ILE A 29 40.42 9.32 6.74
N ARG A 30 40.19 9.86 7.94
CA ARG A 30 40.13 11.31 8.17
C ARG A 30 41.47 12.00 7.90
N GLN A 31 42.58 11.37 8.27
CA GLN A 31 43.92 11.90 8.03
C GLN A 31 44.35 11.82 6.56
N ASP A 32 44.00 10.74 5.86
CA ASP A 32 44.53 10.49 4.50
C ASP A 32 43.62 11.05 3.39
N VAL A 33 42.29 10.98 3.54
CA VAL A 33 41.35 11.29 2.45
C VAL A 33 40.92 12.76 2.46
N VAL A 34 40.71 13.36 3.64
CA VAL A 34 40.20 14.73 3.77
C VAL A 34 41.18 15.78 3.20
N PRO A 35 42.51 15.70 3.41
CA PRO A 35 43.44 16.66 2.79
C PRO A 35 43.47 16.54 1.26
N LEU A 36 43.30 15.32 0.73
CA LEU A 36 43.28 15.04 -0.70
C LEU A 36 42.05 15.69 -1.37
N VAL A 37 40.87 15.56 -0.77
CA VAL A 37 39.64 16.23 -1.25
C VAL A 37 39.78 17.75 -1.22
N ARG A 38 40.47 18.32 -0.22
CA ARG A 38 40.72 19.78 -0.10
C ARG A 38 41.63 20.34 -1.20
N THR A 39 42.42 19.50 -1.89
CA THR A 39 43.29 19.97 -3.00
C THR A 39 42.58 20.04 -4.35
N ILE A 40 41.35 19.55 -4.44
CA ILE A 40 40.53 19.59 -5.65
C ILE A 40 39.86 20.96 -5.74
N ARG A 41 40.10 21.71 -6.82
CA ARG A 41 39.49 23.04 -7.00
C ARG A 41 37.96 22.91 -7.12
N PRO A 42 37.18 23.77 -6.44
CA PRO A 42 35.73 23.79 -6.58
C PRO A 42 35.35 24.10 -8.04
N GLY A 43 34.44 23.28 -8.60
CA GLY A 43 33.96 23.36 -9.99
C GLY A 43 34.50 22.27 -10.93
N SER A 44 35.78 21.90 -10.85
CA SER A 44 36.38 21.04 -11.89
C SER A 44 35.94 19.57 -11.86
N LEU A 45 35.30 19.11 -10.78
CA LEU A 45 34.88 17.72 -10.62
C LEU A 45 33.42 17.48 -11.07
N PHE A 46 32.63 18.55 -11.19
CA PHE A 46 31.18 18.48 -11.46
C PHE A 46 30.83 18.80 -12.92
N ASP A 47 31.75 19.41 -13.67
CA ASP A 47 31.54 19.78 -15.07
C ASP A 47 32.08 18.74 -16.08
N ASP A 48 32.82 17.71 -15.62
CA ASP A 48 33.41 16.70 -16.51
C ASP A 48 32.60 15.38 -16.50
N PRO A 49 31.87 15.06 -17.59
CA PRO A 49 31.02 13.87 -17.68
C PRO A 49 31.80 12.55 -17.62
N SER A 50 33.12 12.57 -17.87
CA SER A 50 33.99 11.38 -17.78
C SER A 50 34.23 10.89 -16.34
N LEU A 51 33.88 11.70 -15.33
CA LEU A 51 34.03 11.38 -13.91
C LEU A 51 32.74 10.88 -13.24
N SER A 52 31.69 10.62 -14.02
CA SER A 52 30.37 10.16 -13.52
C SER A 52 30.42 8.82 -12.77
N ALA A 53 31.28 7.88 -13.19
CA ALA A 53 31.49 6.61 -12.48
C ALA A 53 32.16 6.83 -11.11
N VAL A 54 33.13 7.73 -11.04
CA VAL A 54 33.82 8.12 -9.81
C VAL A 54 32.85 8.82 -8.83
N ARG A 55 31.93 9.63 -9.35
CA ARG A 55 30.86 10.28 -8.56
C ARG A 55 29.99 9.24 -7.85
N HIS A 56 29.65 8.15 -8.52
CA HIS A 56 28.81 7.10 -7.95
C HIS A 56 29.55 6.31 -6.86
N ASP A 57 30.83 6.02 -7.08
CA ASP A 57 31.65 5.28 -6.12
C ASP A 57 31.98 6.09 -4.85
N ILE A 58 32.27 7.39 -4.97
CA ILE A 58 32.50 8.27 -3.80
C ILE A 58 31.24 8.37 -2.94
N VAL A 59 30.07 8.57 -3.56
CA VAL A 59 28.79 8.60 -2.85
C VAL A 59 28.47 7.24 -2.22
N GLY A 60 28.80 6.15 -2.91
CA GLY A 60 28.67 4.79 -2.37
C GLY A 60 29.56 4.53 -1.15
N VAL A 61 30.80 5.03 -1.16
CA VAL A 61 31.73 4.95 -0.03
C VAL A 61 31.27 5.81 1.15
N MET A 62 30.82 7.06 0.89
CA MET A 62 30.30 7.95 1.94
C MET A 62 29.05 7.38 2.63
N ARG A 63 28.22 6.62 1.91
CA ARG A 63 27.03 5.94 2.46
C ARG A 63 27.35 4.69 3.28
N ALA A 64 28.53 4.09 3.07
CA ALA A 64 28.93 2.83 3.71
C ALA A 64 29.71 3.02 5.02
N ILE A 65 30.14 4.25 5.35
CA ILE A 65 30.84 4.55 6.60
C ILE A 65 29.80 5.05 7.62
N PRO A 66 29.61 4.39 8.78
CA PRO A 66 28.77 4.92 9.84
C PRO A 66 29.53 6.07 10.51
N MET A 67 29.44 7.27 9.94
CA MET A 67 29.99 8.47 10.57
C MET A 67 28.97 9.02 11.59
N PRO A 68 29.43 9.46 12.78
CA PRO A 68 28.65 10.41 13.53
C PRO A 68 28.66 11.74 12.77
N ASP A 69 27.44 12.19 12.48
CA ASP A 69 27.08 13.53 12.06
C ASP A 69 27.57 13.98 10.67
N VAL A 70 27.04 13.29 9.66
CA VAL A 70 27.09 13.70 8.24
C VAL A 70 26.67 15.17 8.07
N ASP A 71 25.73 15.65 8.87
CA ASP A 71 25.23 17.02 8.81
C ASP A 71 26.28 18.06 9.25
N THR A 72 27.18 17.71 10.18
CA THR A 72 28.27 18.60 10.63
C THR A 72 29.35 18.75 9.55
N VAL A 73 29.76 17.64 8.91
CA VAL A 73 30.76 17.69 7.82
C VAL A 73 30.21 18.43 6.60
N LEU A 74 28.94 18.22 6.27
CA LEU A 74 28.27 18.92 5.17
C LEU A 74 28.06 20.41 5.47
N SER A 75 27.78 20.76 6.73
CA SER A 75 27.71 22.16 7.17
C SER A 75 29.06 22.88 7.09
N GLU A 76 30.17 22.22 7.44
CA GLU A 76 31.51 22.77 7.26
C GLU A 76 31.88 22.98 5.78
N LEU A 77 31.46 22.07 4.90
CA LEU A 77 31.69 22.17 3.44
C LEU A 77 30.84 23.27 2.79
N ALA A 78 29.60 23.47 3.25
CA ALA A 78 28.75 24.57 2.84
C ALA A 78 29.30 25.93 3.31
N ASN A 79 29.76 26.01 4.57
CA ASN A 79 30.35 27.23 5.13
C ASN A 79 31.70 27.62 4.50
N SER A 80 32.36 26.69 3.81
CA SER A 80 33.61 26.93 3.08
C SER A 80 33.41 27.21 1.58
N ASN A 81 32.17 27.43 1.13
CA ASN A 81 31.80 27.70 -0.28
C ASN A 81 32.26 26.61 -1.27
N HIS A 82 32.44 25.37 -0.80
CA HIS A 82 32.85 24.26 -1.65
C HIS A 82 31.67 23.52 -2.30
N ILE A 83 30.44 23.77 -1.84
CA ILE A 83 29.19 23.19 -2.35
C ILE A 83 28.14 24.31 -2.39
N ASP A 84 27.37 24.44 -3.49
CA ASP A 84 26.19 25.30 -3.52
C ASP A 84 25.10 24.65 -2.63
N PRO A 85 24.73 25.26 -1.49
CA PRO A 85 23.79 24.66 -0.54
C PRO A 85 22.42 24.41 -1.18
N VAL A 86 22.03 25.23 -2.16
CA VAL A 86 20.73 25.15 -2.83
C VAL A 86 20.69 23.95 -3.77
N GLU A 87 21.70 23.80 -4.63
CA GLU A 87 21.78 22.68 -5.57
C GLU A 87 21.90 21.32 -4.86
N TYR A 88 22.51 21.29 -3.67
CA TYR A 88 22.63 20.10 -2.84
C TYR A 88 21.31 19.72 -2.14
N LEU A 89 20.60 20.69 -1.56
CA LEU A 89 19.29 20.48 -0.90
C LEU A 89 18.22 19.98 -1.89
N PHE A 90 18.29 20.40 -3.15
CA PHE A 90 17.33 19.97 -4.19
C PHE A 90 17.65 18.59 -4.79
N ASN A 91 18.92 18.14 -4.76
CA ASN A 91 19.33 16.88 -5.39
C ASN A 91 19.49 15.68 -4.42
N ASN A 92 19.49 15.91 -3.10
CA ASN A 92 19.49 14.85 -2.08
C ASN A 92 18.23 14.95 -1.20
N THR A 93 17.16 14.31 -1.65
CA THR A 93 15.81 14.32 -1.04
C THR A 93 15.74 13.97 0.45
N VAL A 94 14.69 14.54 1.09
CA VAL A 94 14.00 14.18 2.34
C VAL A 94 14.48 14.88 3.61
N LEU A 95 13.88 16.04 3.91
CA LEU A 95 13.20 16.39 5.18
C LEU A 95 12.96 17.92 5.20
N LEU A 96 11.79 18.36 4.73
CA LEU A 96 11.24 19.64 5.20
C LEU A 96 10.75 19.43 6.64
N THR A 97 11.69 19.46 7.59
CA THR A 97 11.34 19.57 9.01
C THR A 97 10.60 20.90 9.24
N ALA A 98 9.81 20.99 10.31
CA ALA A 98 9.08 22.22 10.69
C ALA A 98 9.97 23.50 10.75
N ASN A 99 11.28 23.32 10.98
CA ASN A 99 12.27 24.40 10.94
C ASN A 99 12.70 24.79 9.51
N GLY A 100 12.72 23.86 8.56
CA GLY A 100 13.00 24.12 7.14
C GLY A 100 11.89 24.93 6.47
N VAL A 101 10.63 24.65 6.82
CA VAL A 101 9.47 25.43 6.35
C VAL A 101 9.47 26.83 6.97
N SER A 102 9.68 26.96 8.28
CA SER A 102 9.76 28.28 8.94
C SER A 102 10.89 29.16 8.38
N ARG A 103 12.07 28.60 8.09
CA ARG A 103 13.17 29.33 7.45
C ARG A 103 12.92 29.66 5.98
N ALA A 104 12.24 28.80 5.23
CA ALA A 104 11.86 29.09 3.85
C ALA A 104 10.84 30.25 3.76
N VAL A 105 9.95 30.36 4.74
CA VAL A 105 8.99 31.46 4.88
C VAL A 105 9.67 32.79 5.26
N GLU A 106 10.73 32.77 6.06
CA GLU A 106 11.51 33.97 6.42
C GLU A 106 12.37 34.52 5.25
N VAL A 107 12.88 33.65 4.37
CA VAL A 107 13.84 34.05 3.31
C VAL A 107 13.15 34.54 2.02
N ARG A 108 11.87 34.20 1.79
CA ARG A 108 11.12 34.71 0.64
C ARG A 108 9.66 35.06 0.99
N PRO A 109 9.26 36.34 0.96
CA PRO A 109 7.86 36.75 1.09
C PRO A 109 7.03 36.49 -0.19
N MET A 110 7.40 35.48 -0.98
CA MET A 110 6.74 35.11 -2.25
C MET A 110 5.96 33.79 -2.20
N PHE A 111 5.92 33.07 -1.07
CA PHE A 111 4.93 32.01 -0.84
C PHE A 111 3.56 32.63 -0.49
N THR A 112 3.07 33.51 -1.35
CA THR A 112 1.69 33.97 -1.30
C THR A 112 0.85 32.98 -2.11
N ASN A 113 0.04 32.18 -1.40
CA ASN A 113 -1.05 31.36 -1.95
C ASN A 113 -0.74 30.23 -2.94
N ARG A 114 0.42 29.55 -2.86
CA ARG A 114 0.51 28.23 -3.51
C ARG A 114 -0.15 27.16 -2.66
N ASN A 115 -0.99 26.37 -3.32
CA ASN A 115 -1.75 25.29 -2.75
C ASN A 115 -0.78 24.16 -2.35
N LEU A 116 -0.60 23.96 -1.03
CA LEU A 116 0.41 23.03 -0.49
C LEU A 116 0.16 21.60 -0.96
N THR A 117 -1.10 21.22 -1.09
CA THR A 117 -1.51 19.91 -1.62
C THR A 117 -1.05 19.70 -3.06
N THR A 118 -1.08 20.75 -3.89
CA THR A 118 -0.63 20.68 -5.29
C THR A 118 0.88 20.47 -5.37
N GLU A 119 1.65 21.27 -4.63
CA GLU A 119 3.11 21.11 -4.59
C GLU A 119 3.52 19.74 -4.04
N TRP A 120 2.77 19.22 -3.06
CA TRP A 120 2.98 17.87 -2.54
C TRP A 120 2.71 16.80 -3.60
N PHE A 121 1.60 16.89 -4.35
CA PHE A 121 1.31 15.94 -5.44
C PHE A 121 2.37 15.98 -6.54
N ASP A 122 2.87 17.15 -6.92
CA ASP A 122 3.93 17.29 -7.93
C ASP A 122 5.22 16.57 -7.53
N GLN A 123 5.54 16.56 -6.23
CA GLN A 123 6.71 15.86 -5.70
C GLN A 123 6.45 14.36 -5.48
N PHE A 124 5.27 14.01 -4.99
CA PHE A 124 4.93 12.66 -4.56
C PHE A 124 4.44 11.75 -5.70
N LEU A 125 3.79 12.31 -6.72
CA LEU A 125 3.05 11.56 -7.74
C LEU A 125 3.78 11.64 -9.09
N THR A 126 4.97 11.01 -9.16
CA THR A 126 5.70 10.88 -10.43
C THR A 126 4.83 10.19 -11.49
N PRO A 127 5.09 10.38 -12.80
CA PRO A 127 4.33 9.72 -13.86
C PRO A 127 4.21 8.20 -13.69
N ASN A 128 5.26 7.55 -13.16
CA ASN A 128 5.25 6.13 -12.87
C ASN A 128 4.32 5.77 -11.69
N GLN A 129 4.32 6.58 -10.62
CA GLN A 129 3.40 6.38 -9.49
C GLN A 129 1.95 6.63 -9.88
N TYR A 130 1.70 7.64 -10.72
CA TYR A 130 0.39 7.89 -11.30
C TYR A 130 -0.11 6.68 -12.11
N ASN A 131 0.72 6.14 -13.02
CA ASN A 131 0.36 4.96 -13.80
C ASN A 131 0.16 3.71 -12.93
N ASN A 132 0.95 3.53 -11.88
CA ASN A 132 0.78 2.44 -10.92
C ASN A 132 -0.53 2.57 -10.12
N LEU A 133 -0.91 3.80 -9.78
CA LEU A 133 -2.19 4.10 -9.13
C LEU A 133 -3.35 3.76 -10.07
N VAL A 134 -3.32 4.22 -11.33
CA VAL A 134 -4.31 3.86 -12.36
C VAL A 134 -4.43 2.34 -12.51
N LYS A 135 -3.31 1.62 -12.69
CA LYS A 135 -3.31 0.15 -12.79
C LYS A 135 -3.91 -0.53 -11.55
N HIS A 136 -3.63 -0.01 -10.36
CA HIS A 136 -4.18 -0.55 -9.12
C HIS A 136 -5.70 -0.39 -9.05
N ILE A 137 -6.22 0.78 -9.43
CA ILE A 137 -7.66 1.02 -9.47
C ILE A 137 -8.31 0.18 -10.57
N ALA A 138 -7.70 0.13 -11.76
CA ALA A 138 -8.17 -0.69 -12.89
C ALA A 138 -8.32 -2.17 -12.51
N ALA A 139 -7.34 -2.73 -11.78
CA ALA A 139 -7.41 -4.12 -11.31
C ALA A 139 -8.57 -4.39 -10.33
N LYS A 140 -9.06 -3.34 -9.64
CA LYS A 140 -10.22 -3.43 -8.73
C LYS A 140 -11.54 -3.14 -9.43
N THR A 141 -11.54 -2.29 -10.45
CA THR A 141 -12.71 -1.99 -11.29
C THR A 141 -12.91 -3.08 -12.34
N ARG A 142 -13.40 -4.26 -11.96
CA ARG A 142 -13.68 -5.36 -12.91
C ARG A 142 -14.73 -5.00 -13.97
N HIS A 143 -15.54 -3.96 -13.74
CA HIS A 143 -16.65 -3.57 -14.62
C HIS A 143 -16.30 -2.50 -15.65
N SER A 144 -15.39 -1.57 -15.33
CA SER A 144 -14.91 -0.59 -16.32
C SER A 144 -13.86 -1.27 -17.19
N ARG A 145 -14.21 -1.53 -18.46
CA ARG A 145 -13.29 -2.09 -19.45
C ARG A 145 -12.32 -1.05 -20.02
N ASP A 146 -12.53 0.23 -19.69
CA ASP A 146 -11.80 1.34 -20.29
C ASP A 146 -10.79 1.95 -19.30
N GLU A 147 -9.50 1.84 -19.62
CA GLU A 147 -8.43 2.43 -18.81
C GLU A 147 -8.49 3.97 -18.79
N SER A 148 -9.12 4.59 -19.81
CA SER A 148 -9.30 6.04 -19.86
C SER A 148 -10.26 6.55 -18.78
N GLU A 149 -11.36 5.84 -18.53
CA GLU A 149 -12.32 6.16 -17.47
C GLU A 149 -11.67 6.04 -16.07
N VAL A 150 -10.86 4.99 -15.86
CA VAL A 150 -10.09 4.84 -14.61
C VAL A 150 -9.10 6.00 -14.44
N ARG A 151 -8.47 6.44 -15.52
CA ARG A 151 -7.55 7.58 -15.50
C ARG A 151 -8.26 8.87 -15.14
N GLU A 152 -9.48 9.08 -15.64
CA GLU A 152 -10.32 10.21 -15.28
C GLU A 152 -10.63 10.22 -13.77
N PHE A 153 -11.00 9.09 -13.16
CA PHE A 153 -11.23 9.05 -11.70
C PHE A 153 -10.00 9.43 -10.88
N VAL A 154 -8.82 8.94 -11.28
CA VAL A 154 -7.57 9.30 -10.61
C VAL A 154 -7.30 10.80 -10.80
N HIS A 155 -7.49 11.32 -12.01
CA HIS A 155 -7.28 12.72 -12.33
C HIS A 155 -8.23 13.63 -11.54
N ASP A 156 -9.53 13.32 -11.53
CA ASP A 156 -10.56 14.06 -10.80
C ASP A 156 -10.28 14.08 -9.30
N TYR A 157 -9.82 12.95 -8.75
CA TYR A 157 -9.43 12.91 -7.35
C TYR A 157 -8.27 13.88 -7.06
N VAL A 158 -7.20 13.83 -7.87
CA VAL A 158 -6.03 14.70 -7.70
C VAL A 158 -6.42 16.16 -7.88
N THR A 159 -7.20 16.48 -8.92
CA THR A 159 -7.64 17.84 -9.23
C THR A 159 -8.57 18.40 -8.14
N ASN A 160 -9.54 17.63 -7.65
CA ASN A 160 -10.44 18.07 -6.58
C ASN A 160 -9.73 18.23 -5.24
N THR A 161 -8.83 17.30 -4.89
CA THR A 161 -8.06 17.36 -3.65
C THR A 161 -7.09 18.54 -3.68
N SER A 162 -6.44 18.75 -4.83
CA SER A 162 -5.59 19.91 -5.08
C SER A 162 -6.41 21.19 -5.01
N GLY A 163 -7.52 21.33 -5.75
CA GLY A 163 -8.32 22.55 -5.76
C GLY A 163 -8.83 23.01 -4.39
N ARG A 164 -9.04 22.08 -3.44
CA ARG A 164 -9.49 22.38 -2.07
C ARG A 164 -8.36 22.55 -1.06
N ASP A 165 -7.10 22.34 -1.48
CA ASP A 165 -5.96 22.19 -0.57
C ASP A 165 -6.23 21.15 0.53
N GLY A 166 -6.87 20.04 0.17
CA GLY A 166 -7.48 19.11 1.13
C GLY A 166 -6.49 18.34 2.00
N LEU A 167 -5.20 18.34 1.68
CA LEU A 167 -4.14 17.71 2.47
C LEU A 167 -3.34 18.71 3.31
N ARG A 168 -3.65 20.01 3.23
CA ARG A 168 -2.90 21.10 3.87
C ARG A 168 -2.58 20.82 5.33
N ASP A 169 -3.60 20.54 6.14
CA ASP A 169 -3.44 20.38 7.59
C ASP A 169 -2.56 19.18 7.93
N ARG A 170 -2.63 18.11 7.14
CA ARG A 170 -1.81 16.90 7.33
C ARG A 170 -0.36 17.13 6.95
N ILE A 171 -0.12 17.82 5.83
CA ILE A 171 1.22 18.17 5.37
C ILE A 171 1.89 19.12 6.38
N ILE A 172 1.17 20.12 6.88
CA ILE A 172 1.69 21.04 7.91
C ILE A 172 2.00 20.31 9.23
N ALA A 173 1.17 19.33 9.59
CA ALA A 173 1.40 18.49 10.77
C ALA A 173 2.55 17.48 10.59
N GLY A 174 3.10 17.32 9.39
CA GLY A 174 4.13 16.32 9.07
C GLY A 174 3.60 14.88 9.00
N ASP A 175 2.28 14.69 8.89
CA ASP A 175 1.62 13.40 8.73
C ASP A 175 1.26 13.17 7.26
N ASP A 176 2.29 13.07 6.42
CA ASP A 176 2.11 12.91 4.98
C ASP A 176 1.40 11.59 4.65
N PRO A 177 0.37 11.62 3.77
CA PRO A 177 -0.40 10.43 3.48
C PRO A 177 0.43 9.40 2.70
N SER A 178 0.43 8.17 3.20
CA SER A 178 1.11 7.07 2.52
C SER A 178 0.50 6.76 1.13
N PRO A 179 1.26 6.15 0.19
CA PRO A 179 0.72 5.70 -1.09
C PRO A 179 -0.46 4.72 -0.97
N ALA A 180 -0.54 3.97 0.14
CA ALA A 180 -1.68 3.11 0.41
C ALA A 180 -2.95 3.91 0.76
N CYS A 181 -2.81 5.01 1.51
CA CYS A 181 -3.91 5.92 1.81
C CYS A 181 -4.46 6.56 0.53
N ILE A 182 -3.58 7.10 -0.32
CA ILE A 182 -3.99 7.69 -1.60
C ILE A 182 -4.75 6.66 -2.46
N ARG A 183 -4.23 5.43 -2.58
CA ARG A 183 -4.92 4.34 -3.30
C ARG A 183 -6.31 4.06 -2.74
N ALA A 184 -6.46 4.02 -1.42
CA ALA A 184 -7.74 3.77 -0.78
C ALA A 184 -8.74 4.93 -0.98
N TRP A 185 -8.28 6.18 -0.93
CA TRP A 185 -9.13 7.35 -1.14
C TRP A 185 -9.61 7.49 -2.58
N VAL A 186 -8.70 7.31 -3.54
CA VAL A 186 -9.03 7.29 -4.97
C VAL A 186 -10.03 6.17 -5.26
N TRP A 187 -9.84 4.98 -4.67
CA TRP A 187 -10.79 3.88 -4.80
C TRP A 187 -12.18 4.23 -4.26
N LYS A 188 -12.26 4.86 -3.08
CA LYS A 188 -13.53 5.33 -2.51
C LYS A 188 -14.22 6.37 -3.39
N GLN A 189 -13.45 7.29 -3.98
CA GLN A 189 -13.98 8.27 -4.92
C GLN A 189 -14.53 7.60 -6.19
N ALA A 190 -13.81 6.63 -6.74
CA ALA A 190 -14.28 5.84 -7.89
C ALA A 190 -15.58 5.09 -7.55
N LEU A 191 -15.66 4.44 -6.39
CA LEU A 191 -16.89 3.77 -5.93
C LEU A 191 -18.08 4.73 -5.79
N SER A 192 -17.85 5.92 -5.21
CA SER A 192 -18.88 6.97 -5.12
C SER A 192 -19.37 7.38 -6.49
N THR A 193 -18.45 7.52 -7.46
CA THR A 193 -18.79 7.90 -8.83
C THR A 193 -19.56 6.79 -9.54
N PHE A 194 -19.12 5.53 -9.47
CA PHE A 194 -19.87 4.40 -10.01
C PHE A 194 -21.26 4.26 -9.39
N ARG A 195 -21.40 4.52 -8.09
CA ARG A 195 -22.69 4.53 -7.41
C ARG A 195 -23.59 5.62 -8.01
N ASN A 196 -23.08 6.83 -8.18
CA ASN A 196 -23.84 7.95 -8.75
C ASN A 196 -24.21 7.69 -10.22
N GLU A 197 -23.31 7.11 -11.01
CA GLU A 197 -23.61 6.67 -12.37
C GLU A 197 -24.67 5.57 -12.40
N GLY A 198 -24.67 4.66 -11.44
CA GLY A 198 -25.72 3.66 -11.28
C GLY A 198 -27.08 4.24 -10.90
N THR A 199 -27.13 5.45 -10.32
CA THR A 199 -28.40 6.14 -10.01
C THR A 199 -29.01 6.84 -11.23
N ASP A 200 -28.21 7.32 -12.16
CA ASP A 200 -28.71 7.96 -13.39
C ASP A 200 -29.26 6.92 -14.38
N ALA A 201 -30.45 7.18 -14.92
CA ALA A 201 -31.15 6.28 -15.84
C ALA A 201 -30.47 6.22 -17.21
N GLN A 202 -29.83 7.30 -17.66
CA GLN A 202 -29.16 7.35 -18.95
C GLN A 202 -27.85 6.57 -18.92
N THR A 203 -27.01 6.81 -17.91
CA THR A 203 -25.78 6.02 -17.68
C THR A 203 -26.06 4.54 -17.45
N ARG A 204 -27.15 4.16 -16.76
CA ARG A 204 -27.57 2.75 -16.66
C ARG A 204 -27.80 2.09 -18.01
N THR A 205 -28.45 2.79 -18.92
CA THR A 205 -28.75 2.29 -20.28
C THR A 205 -27.47 2.17 -21.13
N VAL A 206 -26.55 3.13 -21.01
CA VAL A 206 -25.33 3.20 -21.83
C VAL A 206 -24.22 2.29 -21.30
N LYS A 207 -24.02 2.24 -19.98
CA LYS A 207 -22.93 1.50 -19.33
C LYS A 207 -23.34 0.11 -18.85
N GLY A 208 -24.64 -0.22 -18.91
CA GLY A 208 -25.16 -1.53 -18.49
C GLY A 208 -25.11 -1.77 -16.98
N SER A 209 -24.97 -0.72 -16.17
CA SER A 209 -25.03 -0.82 -14.71
C SER A 209 -26.46 -1.13 -14.27
N LYS A 210 -26.63 -2.16 -13.43
CA LYS A 210 -27.93 -2.60 -12.91
C LYS A 210 -28.05 -2.22 -11.44
N THR A 211 -29.19 -1.68 -11.04
CA THR A 211 -29.51 -1.49 -9.62
C THR A 211 -29.84 -2.83 -8.97
N GLU A 212 -29.79 -2.89 -7.65
CA GLU A 212 -30.21 -4.08 -6.91
C GLU A 212 -31.67 -4.45 -7.22
N ARG A 213 -32.53 -3.45 -7.49
CA ARG A 213 -33.89 -3.66 -7.99
C ARG A 213 -33.90 -4.38 -9.34
N ASP A 214 -33.08 -3.93 -10.29
CA ASP A 214 -32.95 -4.57 -11.61
C ASP A 214 -32.35 -5.99 -11.54
N LEU A 215 -31.55 -6.26 -10.51
CA LEU A 215 -30.99 -7.59 -10.22
C LEU A 215 -32.01 -8.52 -9.51
N ARG A 216 -32.84 -7.96 -8.63
CA ARG A 216 -33.93 -8.67 -7.92
C ARG A 216 -35.12 -8.96 -8.83
N GLU A 217 -35.41 -8.09 -9.79
CA GLU A 217 -36.48 -8.25 -10.80
C GLU A 217 -36.09 -9.22 -11.94
N GLY A 218 -34.97 -9.95 -11.82
CA GLY A 218 -34.58 -11.02 -12.75
C GLY A 218 -35.50 -12.26 -12.77
N THR A 219 -36.56 -12.28 -11.97
CA THR A 219 -37.71 -13.16 -12.19
C THR A 219 -38.67 -12.40 -13.09
N PRO A 220 -39.00 -12.88 -14.30
CA PRO A 220 -39.76 -12.10 -15.26
C PRO A 220 -41.15 -11.78 -14.69
N VAL A 221 -41.33 -10.55 -14.22
CA VAL A 221 -42.66 -9.99 -14.10
C VAL A 221 -43.02 -9.60 -15.52
N GLU A 222 -43.97 -10.32 -16.12
CA GLU A 222 -44.65 -9.84 -17.32
C GLU A 222 -45.24 -8.46 -16.98
N VAL A 223 -44.54 -7.41 -17.38
CA VAL A 223 -45.08 -6.05 -17.38
C VAL A 223 -46.11 -5.98 -18.49
N SER A 224 -47.29 -6.51 -18.18
CA SER A 224 -48.48 -6.39 -19.00
C SER A 224 -49.15 -5.06 -18.71
N CYS A 225 -48.63 -3.99 -19.29
CA CYS A 225 -49.44 -2.86 -19.77
C CYS A 225 -48.54 -1.80 -20.45
N ALA A 226 -48.52 -1.83 -21.78
CA ALA A 226 -48.27 -0.62 -22.55
C ALA A 226 -49.49 0.31 -22.39
N VAL A 227 -49.29 1.47 -21.78
CA VAL A 227 -50.21 2.60 -21.91
C VAL A 227 -49.42 3.75 -22.51
N ASP A 228 -49.78 4.15 -23.73
CA ASP A 228 -49.21 5.31 -24.39
C ASP A 228 -49.61 6.59 -23.63
N GLY A 229 -48.62 7.23 -22.99
CA GLY A 229 -48.73 8.52 -22.32
C GLY A 229 -47.47 8.84 -21.51
N PRO A 230 -47.17 10.13 -21.22
CA PRO A 230 -45.99 10.49 -20.43
C PRO A 230 -46.12 9.92 -19.02
N THR A 231 -45.24 8.99 -18.69
CA THR A 231 -45.22 8.24 -17.43
C THR A 231 -44.87 9.16 -16.27
N THR A 232 -45.86 9.59 -15.51
CA THR A 232 -45.64 10.28 -14.23
C THR A 232 -45.49 9.24 -13.13
N VAL A 233 -44.30 9.16 -12.54
CA VAL A 233 -44.02 8.29 -11.39
C VAL A 233 -44.61 8.94 -10.13
N VAL A 234 -45.60 8.29 -9.52
CA VAL A 234 -46.20 8.69 -8.24
C VAL A 234 -45.55 7.86 -7.13
N TYR A 235 -44.88 8.50 -6.18
CA TYR A 235 -44.32 7.84 -5.00
C TYR A 235 -45.37 7.84 -3.89
N ALA A 236 -45.71 6.65 -3.38
CA ALA A 236 -46.44 6.52 -2.13
C ALA A 236 -45.46 6.74 -0.96
N LEU A 237 -45.63 7.82 -0.21
CA LEU A 237 -44.93 8.01 1.04
C LEU A 237 -45.71 7.27 2.13
N GLU A 238 -45.15 6.17 2.64
CA GLU A 238 -45.65 5.53 3.86
C GLU A 238 -45.37 6.45 5.06
N GLY A 239 -46.36 7.26 5.39
CA GLY A 239 -46.29 8.24 6.47
C GLY A 239 -47.61 8.98 6.63
N GLY A 240 -48.71 8.24 6.73
CA GLY A 240 -50.04 8.80 6.99
C GLY A 240 -50.75 7.98 8.07
N SER A 241 -50.98 8.61 9.21
CA SER A 241 -51.95 8.13 10.21
C SER A 241 -53.31 7.88 9.54
N ASP A 242 -53.99 6.82 9.96
CA ASP A 242 -55.16 6.15 9.36
C ASP A 242 -56.38 6.99 8.91
N ASN A 243 -56.35 8.33 8.95
CA ASN A 243 -57.50 9.17 8.64
C ASN A 243 -57.25 10.38 7.72
N ASP A 244 -56.12 10.47 7.01
CA ASP A 244 -55.92 11.57 6.04
C ASP A 244 -55.83 11.04 4.60
N PRO A 245 -56.77 11.39 3.69
CA PRO A 245 -56.71 10.97 2.30
C PRO A 245 -55.56 11.66 1.57
N GLY A 246 -54.41 10.98 1.53
CA GLY A 246 -53.39 11.01 0.49
C GLY A 246 -53.05 12.37 -0.11
N MET A 247 -52.17 13.11 0.57
CA MET A 247 -51.52 14.29 -0.03
C MET A 247 -50.50 13.82 -1.07
N PHE A 248 -50.86 13.86 -2.35
CA PHE A 248 -49.95 13.61 -3.46
C PHE A 248 -49.01 14.81 -3.65
N ALA A 249 -47.75 14.67 -3.26
CA ALA A 249 -46.73 15.68 -3.53
C ALA A 249 -46.12 15.46 -4.92
N THR A 250 -46.51 16.28 -5.90
CA THR A 250 -45.78 16.42 -7.16
C THR A 250 -44.60 17.36 -6.94
N SER A 251 -43.38 16.83 -6.79
CA SER A 251 -42.18 17.66 -6.68
C SER A 251 -41.76 18.19 -8.06
N SER A 252 -42.29 19.35 -8.40
CA SER A 252 -41.68 20.23 -9.38
C SER A 252 -40.36 20.77 -8.82
N ALA A 253 -39.25 20.36 -9.43
CA ALA A 253 -37.94 21.01 -9.50
C ALA A 253 -37.67 22.16 -8.50
N SER A 254 -37.03 21.85 -7.37
CA SER A 254 -35.97 22.69 -6.77
C SER A 254 -35.35 22.01 -5.55
N HIS A 255 -34.06 21.69 -5.67
CA HIS A 255 -33.03 21.68 -4.61
C HIS A 255 -33.39 21.04 -3.25
N GLY A 256 -32.99 19.78 -3.08
CA GLY A 256 -32.84 19.16 -1.76
C GLY A 256 -33.24 17.69 -1.73
N HIS A 257 -32.57 16.82 -2.51
CA HIS A 257 -32.74 15.39 -2.34
C HIS A 257 -32.07 14.96 -1.04
N ALA A 258 -32.89 14.54 -0.08
CA ALA A 258 -32.43 13.95 1.17
C ALA A 258 -31.51 12.75 0.89
N LEU A 259 -30.32 12.80 1.46
CA LEU A 259 -29.35 11.71 1.51
C LEU A 259 -29.98 10.51 2.22
N LEU A 260 -30.52 9.56 1.46
CA LEU A 260 -30.87 8.24 1.97
C LEU A 260 -29.57 7.46 2.15
N ASP A 261 -29.13 7.38 3.40
CA ASP A 261 -28.06 6.48 3.84
C ASP A 261 -28.57 5.04 3.62
N VAL A 262 -28.06 4.39 2.58
CA VAL A 262 -28.40 2.98 2.29
C VAL A 262 -27.63 2.17 3.32
N VAL A 263 -28.30 1.86 4.41
CA VAL A 263 -27.85 0.88 5.39
C VAL A 263 -27.80 -0.46 4.67
N ASP A 264 -26.60 -0.99 4.44
CA ASP A 264 -26.40 -2.34 3.91
C ASP A 264 -27.32 -3.30 4.68
N ALA A 265 -28.00 -4.21 3.97
CA ALA A 265 -28.85 -5.20 4.61
C ALA A 265 -28.04 -5.88 5.71
N ALA A 266 -28.57 -5.85 6.96
CA ALA A 266 -27.88 -6.45 8.09
C ALA A 266 -27.48 -7.89 7.72
N PRO A 267 -26.19 -8.27 7.90
CA PRO A 267 -25.72 -9.58 7.54
C PRO A 267 -26.60 -10.62 8.21
N SER A 268 -26.92 -11.71 7.50
CA SER A 268 -27.72 -12.76 8.11
C SER A 268 -27.00 -13.29 9.34
N HIS A 269 -27.75 -13.81 10.32
CA HIS A 269 -27.13 -14.42 11.50
C HIS A 269 -26.14 -15.53 11.12
N GLU A 270 -26.43 -16.25 10.04
CA GLU A 270 -25.55 -17.27 9.48
C GLU A 270 -24.24 -16.68 8.94
N ASP A 271 -24.29 -15.56 8.22
CA ASP A 271 -23.09 -14.86 7.73
C ASP A 271 -22.21 -14.38 8.88
N VAL A 272 -22.82 -13.84 9.94
CA VAL A 272 -22.09 -13.40 11.14
C VAL A 272 -21.40 -14.58 11.82
N LEU A 273 -22.09 -15.72 11.96
CA LEU A 273 -21.51 -16.94 12.53
C LEU A 273 -20.40 -17.52 11.65
N ALA A 274 -20.58 -17.53 10.32
CA ALA A 274 -19.58 -17.98 9.37
C ALA A 274 -18.32 -17.11 9.44
N HIS A 275 -18.49 -15.78 9.47
CA HIS A 275 -17.41 -14.82 9.63
C HIS A 275 -16.64 -15.03 10.94
N GLN A 276 -17.35 -15.20 12.06
CA GLN A 276 -16.72 -15.47 13.36
C GLN A 276 -15.91 -16.77 13.33
N ARG A 277 -16.44 -17.85 12.76
CA ARG A 277 -15.71 -19.11 12.59
C ARG A 277 -14.46 -18.94 11.75
N ALA A 278 -14.53 -18.17 10.66
CA ALA A 278 -13.39 -17.89 9.79
C ALA A 278 -12.29 -17.13 10.56
N LEU A 279 -12.66 -16.13 11.36
CA LEU A 279 -11.74 -15.40 12.23
C LEU A 279 -11.10 -16.31 13.27
N ASP A 280 -11.89 -17.15 13.96
CA ASP A 280 -11.38 -18.07 14.98
C ASP A 280 -10.39 -19.09 14.38
N GLN A 281 -10.70 -19.62 13.19
CA GLN A 281 -9.81 -20.52 12.45
C GLN A 281 -8.54 -19.80 11.96
N GLY A 282 -8.65 -18.55 11.51
CA GLY A 282 -7.50 -17.72 11.14
C GLY A 282 -6.58 -17.48 12.33
N MET A 283 -7.14 -17.15 13.48
CA MET A 283 -6.40 -16.95 14.73
C MET A 283 -5.73 -18.22 15.23
N ALA A 284 -6.41 -19.37 15.18
CA ALA A 284 -5.84 -20.67 15.56
C ALA A 284 -4.64 -21.04 14.67
N ARG A 285 -4.74 -20.81 13.36
CA ARG A 285 -3.63 -21.04 12.41
C ARG A 285 -2.44 -20.13 12.69
N LEU A 286 -2.69 -18.85 12.98
CA LEU A 286 -1.64 -17.89 13.32
C LEU A 286 -0.97 -18.25 14.66
N ASP A 287 -1.74 -18.69 15.66
CA ASP A 287 -1.21 -19.16 16.93
C ASP A 287 -0.29 -20.38 16.74
N ALA A 288 -0.74 -21.38 15.98
CA ALA A 288 0.08 -22.56 15.66
C ALA A 288 1.39 -22.17 14.95
N ALA A 289 1.35 -21.22 14.01
CA ALA A 289 2.54 -20.72 13.33
C ALA A 289 3.51 -20.00 14.28
N VAL A 290 2.98 -19.20 15.21
CA VAL A 290 3.78 -18.52 16.24
C VAL A 290 4.46 -19.52 17.17
N ARG A 291 3.73 -20.55 17.61
CA ARG A 291 4.28 -21.63 18.46
C ARG A 291 5.38 -22.41 17.74
N ALA A 292 5.19 -22.71 16.45
CA ALA A 292 6.19 -23.41 15.63
C ALA A 292 7.45 -22.55 15.39
N TYR A 293 7.29 -21.23 15.23
CA TYR A 293 8.42 -20.31 15.00
C TYR A 293 9.33 -20.17 16.23
N LYS A 294 8.77 -20.22 17.45
CA LYS A 294 9.51 -20.10 18.72
C LYS A 294 9.07 -21.17 19.73
N PRO A 295 9.46 -22.45 19.57
CA PRO A 295 8.99 -23.53 20.42
C PRO A 295 9.39 -23.37 21.89
N GLY A 296 10.57 -22.78 22.16
CA GLY A 296 11.07 -22.61 23.53
C GLY A 296 10.31 -21.58 24.40
N ALA A 297 9.47 -20.75 23.80
CA ALA A 297 8.66 -19.75 24.52
C ALA A 297 7.27 -19.58 23.91
N ALA A 298 6.74 -20.66 23.32
CA ALA A 298 5.52 -20.69 22.53
C ALA A 298 4.33 -20.02 23.23
N ASP A 299 4.11 -20.31 24.51
CA ASP A 299 2.99 -19.75 25.28
C ASP A 299 3.08 -18.23 25.45
N ARG A 300 4.29 -17.68 25.60
CA ARG A 300 4.48 -16.22 25.71
C ARG A 300 4.14 -15.53 24.40
N TYR A 301 4.63 -16.04 23.27
CA TYR A 301 4.31 -15.45 21.97
C TYR A 301 2.83 -15.61 21.60
N SER A 302 2.20 -16.72 22.01
CA SER A 302 0.75 -16.94 21.89
C SER A 302 -0.05 -15.88 22.66
N ARG A 303 0.33 -15.57 23.90
CA ARG A 303 -0.29 -14.47 24.66
C ARG A 303 -0.08 -13.10 24.01
N VAL A 304 1.14 -12.81 23.55
CA VAL A 304 1.45 -11.56 22.81
C VAL A 304 0.60 -11.43 21.54
N LEU A 305 0.40 -12.52 20.80
CA LEU A 305 -0.52 -12.54 19.66
C LEU A 305 -1.95 -12.19 20.11
N GLY A 306 -2.43 -12.77 21.21
CA GLY A 306 -3.73 -12.44 21.80
C GLY A 306 -3.85 -10.98 22.25
N HIS A 307 -2.78 -10.35 22.73
CA HIS A 307 -2.76 -8.92 23.04
C HIS A 307 -2.88 -8.06 21.77
N LEU A 308 -2.14 -8.42 20.72
CA LEU A 308 -2.23 -7.73 19.42
C LEU A 308 -3.61 -7.86 18.78
N ALA A 309 -4.24 -9.04 18.88
CA ALA A 309 -5.59 -9.27 18.35
C ALA A 309 -6.66 -8.40 19.06
N ARG A 310 -6.42 -8.03 20.32
CA ARG A 310 -7.27 -7.09 21.08
C ARG A 310 -6.91 -5.62 20.83
N GLY A 311 -5.92 -5.33 19.99
CA GLY A 311 -5.51 -3.97 19.65
C GLY A 311 -4.63 -3.28 20.69
N LEU A 312 -4.00 -4.02 21.61
CA LEU A 312 -3.12 -3.41 22.62
C LEU A 312 -1.90 -2.76 21.95
N SER A 313 -1.56 -1.57 22.42
CA SER A 313 -0.35 -0.83 22.06
C SER A 313 0.91 -1.51 22.61
N PRO A 314 2.12 -1.23 22.05
CA PRO A 314 3.37 -1.83 22.54
C PRO A 314 3.65 -1.57 24.03
N SER A 315 3.24 -0.41 24.57
CA SER A 315 3.37 -0.09 26.00
C SER A 315 2.44 -0.94 26.87
N GLU A 316 1.20 -1.16 26.42
CA GLU A 316 0.25 -2.03 27.13
C GLU A 316 0.68 -3.49 27.08
N VAL A 317 1.26 -3.94 25.97
CA VAL A 317 1.87 -5.27 25.85
C VAL A 317 3.07 -5.41 26.82
N ALA A 318 3.89 -4.36 26.94
CA ALA A 318 5.02 -4.35 27.88
C ALA A 318 4.54 -4.50 29.33
N GLN A 319 3.49 -3.78 29.70
CA GLN A 319 2.88 -3.88 31.03
C GLN A 319 2.21 -5.24 31.25
N ALA A 320 1.47 -5.75 30.26
CA ALA A 320 0.75 -7.02 30.38
C ALA A 320 1.67 -8.24 30.53
N GLU A 321 2.82 -8.23 29.86
CA GLU A 321 3.81 -9.32 29.94
C GLU A 321 4.93 -9.06 30.97
N ASP A 322 4.86 -7.97 31.73
CA ASP A 322 5.87 -7.54 32.73
C ASP A 322 7.29 -7.51 32.14
N VAL A 323 7.45 -6.80 31.02
CA VAL A 323 8.72 -6.65 30.31
C VAL A 323 9.03 -5.19 29.98
N SER A 324 10.29 -4.90 29.66
CA SER A 324 10.66 -3.57 29.18
C SER A 324 9.99 -3.25 27.84
N PRO A 325 9.71 -1.96 27.53
CA PRO A 325 9.11 -1.57 26.25
C PRO A 325 9.91 -2.03 25.03
N ALA A 326 11.24 -1.99 25.12
CA ALA A 326 12.12 -2.49 24.07
C ALA A 326 11.93 -4.00 23.84
N ARG A 327 11.79 -4.78 24.93
CA ARG A 327 11.55 -6.22 24.83
C ARG A 327 10.17 -6.53 24.25
N ALA A 328 9.14 -5.79 24.65
CA ALA A 328 7.81 -5.92 24.07
C ALA A 328 7.82 -5.65 22.55
N ALA A 329 8.54 -4.62 22.10
CA ALA A 329 8.70 -4.33 20.67
C ALA A 329 9.36 -5.51 19.92
N THR A 330 10.38 -6.15 20.50
CA THR A 330 10.99 -7.37 19.93
C THR A 330 9.99 -8.53 19.85
N LEU A 331 9.24 -8.79 20.91
CA LEU A 331 8.23 -9.86 20.93
C LEU A 331 7.17 -9.64 19.83
N ILE A 332 6.66 -8.41 19.70
CA ILE A 332 5.70 -8.03 18.67
C ILE A 332 6.28 -8.21 17.27
N ALA A 333 7.53 -7.78 17.04
CA ALA A 333 8.19 -7.93 15.74
C ALA A 333 8.36 -9.40 15.34
N GLU A 334 8.66 -10.28 16.31
CA GLU A 334 8.78 -11.71 16.08
C GLU A 334 7.42 -12.38 15.80
N VAL A 335 6.36 -12.03 16.54
CA VAL A 335 4.98 -12.50 16.23
C VAL A 335 4.57 -12.08 14.82
N ARG A 336 4.82 -10.82 14.44
CA ARG A 336 4.56 -10.33 13.07
C ARG A 336 5.37 -11.06 12.01
N THR A 337 6.60 -11.45 12.34
CA THR A 337 7.46 -12.22 11.42
C THR A 337 6.93 -13.63 11.21
N ALA A 338 6.52 -14.31 12.28
CA ALA A 338 5.82 -15.59 12.17
C ALA A 338 4.54 -15.47 11.31
N GLY A 339 3.76 -14.42 11.53
CA GLY A 339 2.56 -14.14 10.72
C GLY A 339 2.87 -13.89 9.25
N ARG A 340 3.95 -13.16 8.91
CA ARG A 340 4.39 -12.96 7.52
C ARG A 340 4.83 -14.26 6.85
N ILE A 341 5.60 -15.08 7.56
CA ILE A 341 6.02 -16.40 7.06
C ILE A 341 4.79 -17.26 6.77
N ARG A 342 3.82 -17.26 7.70
CA ARG A 342 2.57 -18.01 7.52
C ARG A 342 1.74 -17.48 6.34
N ALA A 343 1.57 -16.17 6.23
CA ALA A 343 0.85 -15.56 5.11
C ALA A 343 1.49 -15.88 3.75
N SER A 344 2.83 -15.94 3.69
CA SER A 344 3.53 -16.39 2.48
C SER A 344 3.21 -17.84 2.15
N ARG A 345 3.17 -18.72 3.16
CA ARG A 345 2.82 -20.15 2.98
C ARG A 345 1.36 -20.33 2.57
N ASP A 346 0.43 -19.61 3.19
CA ASP A 346 -0.99 -19.65 2.82
C ASP A 346 -1.23 -19.11 1.41
N ARG A 347 -0.43 -18.14 0.94
CA ARG A 347 -0.45 -17.70 -0.46
C ARG A 347 -0.06 -18.84 -1.41
N VAL A 348 1.05 -19.52 -1.15
CA VAL A 348 1.49 -20.69 -1.97
C VAL A 348 0.41 -21.76 -1.99
N ARG A 349 -0.22 -22.05 -0.84
CA ARG A 349 -1.34 -22.99 -0.75
C ARG A 349 -2.52 -22.57 -1.63
N GLY A 350 -2.91 -21.30 -1.59
CA GLY A 350 -3.98 -20.76 -2.42
C GLY A 350 -3.66 -20.83 -3.92
N ASP A 351 -2.40 -20.57 -4.30
CA ASP A 351 -1.96 -20.66 -5.69
C ASP A 351 -1.94 -22.13 -6.17
N ILE A 352 -1.52 -23.09 -5.33
CA ILE A 352 -1.62 -24.55 -5.63
C ILE A 352 -3.09 -24.96 -5.83
N ILE A 353 -4.00 -24.56 -4.95
CA ILE A 353 -5.42 -24.90 -5.08
C ILE A 353 -5.98 -24.34 -6.39
N ARG A 354 -5.72 -23.05 -6.68
CA ARG A 354 -6.17 -22.42 -7.92
C ARG A 354 -5.63 -23.12 -9.15
N TYR A 355 -4.36 -23.52 -9.12
CA TYR A 355 -3.73 -24.27 -10.21
C TYR A 355 -4.39 -25.65 -10.40
N LEU A 356 -4.64 -26.41 -9.33
CA LEU A 356 -5.30 -27.71 -9.42
C LEU A 356 -6.78 -27.63 -9.80
N GLU A 357 -7.42 -26.48 -9.60
CA GLU A 357 -8.76 -26.20 -10.11
C GLU A 357 -8.77 -25.97 -11.63
N THR A 358 -7.72 -25.34 -12.18
CA THR A 358 -7.56 -25.15 -13.62
C THR A 358 -7.04 -26.40 -14.32
N GLU A 359 -6.09 -27.10 -13.69
CA GLU A 359 -5.42 -28.29 -14.22
C GLU A 359 -5.55 -29.43 -13.20
N PRO A 360 -6.68 -30.16 -13.23
CA PRO A 360 -6.87 -31.27 -12.31
C PRO A 360 -5.93 -32.43 -12.67
N MET A 361 -5.48 -33.17 -11.66
CA MET A 361 -4.57 -34.32 -11.80
C MET A 361 -3.11 -33.96 -12.13
N SER A 362 -2.69 -32.72 -11.89
CA SER A 362 -1.26 -32.36 -12.00
C SER A 362 -0.41 -32.99 -10.90
N THR A 363 0.86 -33.21 -11.21
CA THR A 363 1.88 -33.78 -10.33
C THR A 363 2.64 -32.68 -9.56
N LEU A 364 3.50 -33.07 -8.64
CA LEU A 364 4.41 -32.11 -7.97
C LEU A 364 5.40 -31.45 -8.94
N ALA A 365 5.80 -32.15 -10.00
CA ALA A 365 6.73 -31.59 -10.99
C ALA A 365 6.05 -30.46 -11.77
N ASP A 366 4.81 -30.68 -12.20
CA ASP A 366 4.02 -29.67 -12.90
C ASP A 366 3.82 -28.41 -12.05
N LEU A 367 3.53 -28.59 -10.75
CA LEU A 367 3.42 -27.47 -9.80
C LEU A 367 4.72 -26.69 -9.63
N ALA A 368 5.87 -27.38 -9.60
CA ALA A 368 7.18 -26.76 -9.45
C ALA A 368 7.57 -25.95 -10.70
N ASP A 369 7.27 -26.49 -11.88
CA ASP A 369 7.55 -25.84 -13.16
C ASP A 369 6.70 -24.57 -13.34
N ASP A 370 5.42 -24.60 -12.95
CA ASP A 370 4.49 -23.51 -13.24
C ASP A 370 4.40 -22.42 -12.15
N LEU A 371 4.53 -22.76 -10.86
CA LEU A 371 4.31 -21.78 -9.78
C LEU A 371 5.52 -20.87 -9.52
N SER A 372 6.71 -21.15 -10.07
CA SER A 372 7.95 -20.39 -9.79
C SER A 372 8.23 -20.24 -8.29
N VAL A 373 7.83 -21.24 -7.49
CA VAL A 373 8.06 -21.32 -6.04
C VAL A 373 9.04 -22.45 -5.76
N ASP A 374 9.85 -22.28 -4.71
CA ASP A 374 10.80 -23.31 -4.28
C ASP A 374 10.13 -24.67 -3.99
N ASP A 375 10.72 -25.74 -4.52
CA ASP A 375 10.22 -27.12 -4.43
C ASP A 375 9.99 -27.60 -3.00
N ALA A 376 10.80 -27.14 -2.03
CA ALA A 376 10.59 -27.52 -0.63
C ALA A 376 9.31 -26.88 -0.09
N CYS A 377 9.06 -25.61 -0.45
CA CYS A 377 7.85 -24.89 -0.05
C CYS A 377 6.59 -25.51 -0.66
N ILE A 378 6.63 -25.93 -1.94
CA ILE A 378 5.52 -26.62 -2.60
C ILE A 378 5.24 -27.96 -1.91
N ARG A 379 6.26 -28.79 -1.67
CA ARG A 379 6.10 -30.09 -0.99
C ARG A 379 5.50 -29.94 0.41
N ASP A 380 5.98 -28.96 1.16
CA ASP A 380 5.47 -28.60 2.48
C ASP A 380 3.98 -28.21 2.42
N ALA A 381 3.62 -27.32 1.50
CA ALA A 381 2.25 -26.85 1.31
C ALA A 381 1.31 -27.99 0.85
N VAL A 382 1.75 -28.84 -0.07
CA VAL A 382 1.00 -30.02 -0.51
C VAL A 382 0.78 -31.00 0.65
N THR A 383 1.82 -31.26 1.46
CA THR A 383 1.71 -32.16 2.62
C THR A 383 0.67 -31.66 3.62
N GLU A 384 0.65 -30.35 3.89
CA GLU A 384 -0.39 -29.73 4.72
C GLU A 384 -1.77 -29.86 4.10
N LEU A 385 -1.94 -29.50 2.82
CA LEU A 385 -3.23 -29.55 2.12
C LEU A 385 -3.79 -30.99 2.04
N VAL A 386 -2.92 -31.99 1.92
CA VAL A 386 -3.30 -33.41 1.95
C VAL A 386 -3.72 -33.84 3.35
N THR A 387 -2.98 -33.40 4.38
CA THR A 387 -3.30 -33.72 5.79
C THR A 387 -4.62 -33.10 6.21
N GLU A 388 -4.95 -31.90 5.71
CA GLU A 388 -6.23 -31.22 5.93
C GLU A 388 -7.37 -31.80 5.08
N GLY A 389 -7.09 -32.71 4.14
CA GLY A 389 -8.09 -33.32 3.25
C GLY A 389 -8.58 -32.42 2.12
N VAL A 390 -8.02 -31.22 1.97
CA VAL A 390 -8.37 -30.25 0.90
C VAL A 390 -8.00 -30.80 -0.47
N ILE A 391 -6.86 -31.48 -0.57
CA ILE A 391 -6.43 -32.19 -1.77
C ILE A 391 -6.12 -33.66 -1.43
N SER A 392 -6.13 -34.53 -2.43
CA SER A 392 -5.80 -35.94 -2.26
C SER A 392 -4.91 -36.46 -3.38
N TRP A 393 -4.04 -37.41 -3.04
CA TRP A 393 -3.23 -38.14 -4.01
C TRP A 393 -4.07 -39.17 -4.76
N ARG A 394 -3.89 -39.24 -6.08
CA ARG A 394 -4.46 -40.26 -6.96
C ARG A 394 -3.36 -41.21 -7.46
N ARG A 395 -3.78 -42.32 -8.06
CA ARG A 395 -2.86 -43.31 -8.64
C ARG A 395 -1.98 -42.62 -9.68
N GLY A 396 -0.66 -42.83 -9.59
CA GLY A 396 0.31 -42.18 -10.47
C GLY A 396 0.94 -40.91 -9.91
N GLY A 397 0.63 -40.51 -8.67
CA GLY A 397 1.24 -39.32 -8.05
C GLY A 397 0.64 -38.00 -8.51
N SER A 398 -0.58 -38.03 -9.05
CA SER A 398 -1.35 -36.83 -9.38
C SER A 398 -2.14 -36.33 -8.17
N LEU A 399 -2.35 -35.01 -8.12
CA LEU A 399 -3.08 -34.31 -7.07
C LEU A 399 -4.45 -33.87 -7.59
N HIS A 400 -5.45 -33.90 -6.71
CA HIS A 400 -6.81 -33.48 -7.04
C HIS A 400 -7.48 -32.80 -5.83
N VAL A 401 -8.19 -31.68 -6.08
CA VAL A 401 -8.94 -30.95 -5.06
C VAL A 401 -10.19 -31.72 -4.63
N THR A 402 -10.30 -32.07 -3.35
CA THR A 402 -11.44 -32.82 -2.81
C THR A 402 -12.67 -31.89 -2.76
N ARG A 403 -13.60 -32.05 -3.71
CA ARG A 403 -14.75 -31.14 -3.91
C ARG A 403 -15.64 -30.93 -2.68
N ASP A 404 -15.66 -31.89 -1.74
CA ASP A 404 -16.45 -31.78 -0.51
C ASP A 404 -15.94 -30.67 0.44
N THR A 405 -14.79 -30.06 0.16
CA THR A 405 -14.23 -28.93 0.92
C THR A 405 -14.42 -27.56 0.26
N LEU A 406 -15.06 -27.48 -0.91
CA LEU A 406 -15.21 -26.20 -1.65
C LEU A 406 -16.27 -25.24 -1.08
N ASP A 407 -17.08 -25.67 -0.11
CA ASP A 407 -17.90 -24.75 0.71
C ASP A 407 -17.05 -23.84 1.61
N ILE A 408 -15.72 -24.05 1.66
CA ILE A 408 -14.76 -23.18 2.37
C ILE A 408 -14.43 -21.91 1.56
N ARG A 409 -14.97 -21.71 0.35
CA ARG A 409 -14.78 -20.47 -0.45
C ARG A 409 -15.38 -19.19 0.17
N GLY A 410 -15.95 -19.28 1.38
CA GLY A 410 -16.23 -18.13 2.25
C GLY A 410 -15.03 -17.64 3.10
N MET A 411 -13.81 -18.19 2.93
CA MET A 411 -12.59 -17.82 3.67
C MET A 411 -11.87 -16.56 3.16
#